data_AF-A0A524EYC6-F1
#
_entry.id   AF-A0A524EYC6-F1
#
_cell.length_a   1.000
_cell.length_b   1.000
_cell.length_c   1.000
_cell.angle_alpha   90.00
_cell.angle_beta   90.00
_cell.angle_gamma   90.00
#
_symmetry.space_group_name_H-M   'P 1'
#
loop_
_entity.id
_entity.type
_entity.pdbx_description
1 polymer ?
#
loop_
_entity_poly.entity_id
_entity_poly.type
_entity_poly.pdbx_seq_one_letter_code
_entity_poly.pdbx_strand_id
1 'polypeptide(L)'
;MSKTKSSINAFIFDANFFITLKHIKAKSYIDRLLEVRDELNLRFYTSKQVFEEMFFLHKEPEKSKFKNLVNVNNVSDEEIQLVKNDISNLGINENRHAQDPDLSLVSLSRKIRNPKTKVCIVSDDFKLSDNVKLLESIGSRSYDMEFWPLSAFLLFLTRATKRPDLQNYFKNSRDKTLKNRLSYMLKKHSEKQYDVQNKLMWLIEKAISVTEDGSFNLTGLKQAEIVKKDKIITPLTVNENCVEVDDASE
;
A
#
# COMPACT_ATOMS: atom_id res chain seq x y z
N MET A 1 -28.60 9.24 9.42
CA MET A 1 -27.36 8.60 9.91
C MET A 1 -26.69 7.90 8.74
N SER A 2 -25.64 8.50 8.17
CA SER A 2 -24.90 7.92 7.04
C SER A 2 -23.94 6.85 7.57
N LYS A 3 -24.15 5.58 7.16
CA LYS A 3 -23.17 4.51 7.37
C LYS A 3 -21.89 4.90 6.63
N THR A 4 -20.84 5.29 7.36
CA THR A 4 -19.49 5.49 6.82
C THR A 4 -19.05 4.19 6.15
N LYS A 5 -19.12 4.14 4.81
CA LYS A 5 -18.58 3.03 4.03
C LYS A 5 -17.09 2.95 4.33
N SER A 6 -16.65 1.85 4.94
CA SER A 6 -15.24 1.58 5.20
C SER A 6 -14.45 1.64 3.88
N SER A 7 -13.49 2.55 3.81
CA SER A 7 -12.58 2.68 2.66
C SER A 7 -11.54 1.57 2.72
N ILE A 8 -11.33 0.89 1.60
CA ILE A 8 -10.27 -0.11 1.47
C ILE A 8 -8.95 0.61 1.22
N ASN A 9 -7.94 0.25 1.99
CA ASN A 9 -6.63 0.86 1.92
C ASN A 9 -5.71 0.00 1.04
N ALA A 10 -5.26 0.55 -0.09
CA ALA A 10 -4.39 -0.11 -1.04
C ALA A 10 -3.01 0.55 -1.05
N PHE A 11 -1.96 -0.24 -0.88
CA PHE A 11 -0.58 0.21 -0.93
C PHE A 11 0.13 -0.44 -2.12
N ILE A 12 0.82 0.39 -2.91
CA ILE A 12 1.62 -0.02 -4.05
C ILE A 12 3.09 0.11 -3.69
N PHE A 13 3.85 -0.98 -3.81
CA PHE A 13 5.26 -1.01 -3.42
C PHE A 13 6.20 -0.93 -4.63
N ASP A 14 7.21 -0.07 -4.51
CA ASP A 14 8.45 -0.06 -5.31
C ASP A 14 9.40 -1.20 -4.86
N ALA A 15 10.29 -1.65 -5.74
CA ALA A 15 11.36 -2.59 -5.45
C ALA A 15 12.26 -2.10 -4.30
N ASN A 16 12.54 -0.78 -4.26
CA ASN A 16 13.35 -0.18 -3.19
C ASN A 16 12.77 -0.43 -1.79
N PHE A 17 11.46 -0.64 -1.67
CA PHE A 17 10.83 -1.01 -0.40
C PHE A 17 11.43 -2.31 0.14
N PHE A 18 11.39 -3.37 -0.66
CA PHE A 18 11.84 -4.69 -0.25
C PHE A 18 13.36 -4.79 -0.19
N ILE A 19 14.08 -4.10 -1.08
CA ILE A 19 15.54 -3.97 -1.03
C ILE A 19 15.97 -3.34 0.29
N THR A 20 15.29 -2.27 0.73
CA THR A 20 15.61 -1.58 1.98
C THR A 20 15.37 -2.48 3.19
N LEU A 21 14.21 -3.16 3.25
CA LEU A 21 13.91 -4.11 4.33
C LEU A 21 14.94 -5.24 4.42
N LYS A 22 15.39 -5.75 3.26
CA LYS A 22 16.46 -6.74 3.19
C LYS A 22 17.80 -6.16 3.67
N HIS A 23 18.16 -4.95 3.24
CA HIS A 23 19.42 -4.29 3.60
C HIS A 23 19.50 -4.03 5.11
N ILE A 24 18.43 -3.56 5.75
CA ILE A 24 18.40 -3.38 7.22
C ILE A 24 18.30 -4.71 8.00
N LYS A 25 18.33 -5.85 7.30
CA LYS A 25 18.21 -7.20 7.85
C LYS A 25 16.94 -7.34 8.70
N ALA A 26 15.82 -6.79 8.24
CA ALA A 26 14.53 -7.00 8.87
C ALA A 26 14.20 -8.50 8.75
N LYS A 27 14.19 -9.23 9.86
CA LYS A 27 13.90 -10.68 9.83
C LYS A 27 12.42 -10.91 9.52
N SER A 28 12.11 -11.91 8.72
CA SER A 28 10.73 -12.34 8.44
C SER A 28 9.79 -11.21 7.97
N TYR A 29 10.31 -10.21 7.22
CA TYR A 29 9.53 -9.04 6.81
C TYR A 29 8.31 -9.40 5.97
N ILE A 30 8.40 -10.43 5.11
CA ILE A 30 7.23 -10.90 4.34
C ILE A 30 6.15 -11.45 5.28
N ASP A 31 6.54 -12.28 6.24
CA ASP A 31 5.60 -12.89 7.19
C ASP A 31 4.94 -11.81 8.06
N ARG A 32 5.72 -10.84 8.57
CA ARG A 32 5.17 -9.73 9.37
C ARG A 32 4.27 -8.80 8.57
N LEU A 33 4.59 -8.55 7.30
CA LEU A 33 3.72 -7.79 6.40
C LEU A 33 2.43 -8.57 6.09
N LEU A 34 2.49 -9.89 5.98
CA LEU A 34 1.30 -10.73 5.77
C LEU A 34 0.38 -10.66 6.99
N GLU A 35 0.94 -10.83 8.19
CA GLU A 35 0.21 -10.75 9.46
C GLU A 35 -0.50 -9.39 9.61
N VAL A 36 0.20 -8.28 9.37
CA VAL A 36 -0.38 -6.94 9.54
C VAL A 36 -1.39 -6.60 8.45
N ARG A 37 -1.19 -7.10 7.23
CA ARG A 37 -2.14 -6.93 6.13
C ARG A 37 -3.47 -7.58 6.48
N ASP A 38 -3.43 -8.80 7.00
CA ASP A 38 -4.61 -9.57 7.36
C ASP A 38 -5.31 -8.94 8.57
N GLU A 39 -4.55 -8.50 9.58
CA GLU A 39 -5.08 -7.78 10.75
C GLU A 39 -5.84 -6.49 10.35
N LEU A 40 -5.24 -5.70 9.46
CA LEU A 40 -5.72 -4.37 9.11
C LEU A 40 -6.58 -4.34 7.83
N ASN A 41 -6.87 -5.50 7.25
CA ASN A 41 -7.60 -5.64 5.96
C ASN A 41 -7.02 -4.74 4.85
N LEU A 42 -5.69 -4.73 4.73
CA LEU A 42 -4.97 -3.95 3.72
C LEU A 42 -4.85 -4.73 2.41
N ARG A 43 -4.65 -4.02 1.31
CA ARG A 43 -4.32 -4.62 0.02
C ARG A 43 -2.97 -4.14 -0.45
N PHE A 44 -2.09 -5.07 -0.80
CA PHE A 44 -0.76 -4.76 -1.28
C PHE A 44 -0.64 -5.12 -2.75
N TYR A 45 -0.03 -4.22 -3.52
CA TYR A 45 0.15 -4.33 -4.96
C TYR A 45 1.58 -3.98 -5.37
N THR A 46 1.98 -4.49 -6.52
CA THR A 46 3.16 -4.02 -7.26
C THR A 46 2.96 -4.31 -8.74
N SER A 47 3.70 -3.65 -9.63
CA SER A 47 3.68 -3.99 -11.04
C SER A 47 4.59 -5.19 -11.32
N LYS A 48 4.34 -5.89 -12.43
CA LYS A 48 5.22 -6.97 -12.87
C LYS A 48 6.64 -6.46 -13.15
N GLN A 49 6.79 -5.29 -13.75
CA GLN A 49 8.08 -4.65 -14.02
C GLN A 49 8.90 -4.48 -12.74
N VAL A 50 8.30 -3.93 -11.69
CA VAL A 50 8.95 -3.75 -10.39
C VAL A 50 9.23 -5.10 -9.71
N PHE A 51 8.33 -6.07 -9.85
CA PHE A 51 8.57 -7.42 -9.33
C PHE A 51 9.79 -8.10 -10.00
N GLU A 52 10.01 -7.88 -11.29
CA GLU A 52 11.13 -8.44 -12.02
C GLU A 52 12.49 -7.89 -11.56
N GLU A 53 12.55 -6.67 -11.03
CA GLU A 53 13.77 -6.09 -10.43
C GLU A 53 14.14 -6.74 -9.10
N MET A 54 13.17 -7.36 -8.42
CA MET A 54 13.37 -7.98 -7.11
C MET A 54 13.85 -9.44 -7.23
N PHE A 55 14.97 -9.68 -7.92
CA PHE A 55 15.52 -11.02 -8.17
C PHE A 55 15.68 -11.89 -6.93
N PHE A 56 15.91 -11.26 -5.77
CA PHE A 56 16.04 -11.99 -4.50
C PHE A 56 14.73 -12.61 -3.99
N LEU A 57 13.58 -12.23 -4.55
CA LEU A 57 12.27 -12.80 -4.28
C LEU A 57 11.87 -13.84 -5.33
N HIS A 58 12.72 -14.15 -6.31
CA HIS A 58 12.38 -15.12 -7.37
C HIS A 58 12.72 -16.58 -7.00
N LYS A 59 13.37 -16.80 -5.85
CA LYS A 59 13.69 -18.13 -5.33
C LYS A 59 12.66 -18.59 -4.29
N GLU A 60 12.41 -19.88 -4.24
CA GLU A 60 11.58 -20.46 -3.17
C GLU A 60 12.38 -20.60 -1.86
N PRO A 61 11.73 -20.44 -0.69
CA PRO A 61 10.29 -20.24 -0.48
C PRO A 61 9.80 -18.77 -0.55
N GLU A 62 10.70 -17.80 -0.71
CA GLU A 62 10.37 -16.37 -0.67
C GLU A 62 9.39 -15.97 -1.77
N LYS A 63 9.52 -16.54 -2.96
CA LYS A 63 8.62 -16.29 -4.10
C LYS A 63 7.18 -16.63 -3.78
N SER A 64 6.91 -17.83 -3.25
CA SER A 64 5.55 -18.22 -2.87
C SER A 64 5.00 -17.31 -1.77
N LYS A 65 5.80 -16.98 -0.76
CA LYS A 65 5.36 -16.07 0.32
C LYS A 65 5.05 -14.67 -0.21
N PHE A 66 5.87 -14.16 -1.12
CA PHE A 66 5.67 -12.85 -1.71
C PHE A 66 4.39 -12.79 -2.56
N LYS A 67 4.14 -13.80 -3.39
CA LYS A 67 2.89 -13.90 -4.17
C LYS A 67 1.65 -13.98 -3.30
N ASN A 68 1.77 -14.60 -2.11
CA ASN A 68 0.69 -14.60 -1.13
C ASN A 68 0.50 -13.25 -0.46
N LEU A 69 1.54 -12.42 -0.37
CA LEU A 69 1.53 -11.10 0.26
C LEU A 69 0.99 -10.00 -0.66
N VAL A 70 1.49 -9.95 -1.90
CA VAL A 70 1.33 -8.84 -2.83
C VAL A 70 0.65 -9.31 -4.12
N ASN A 71 -0.36 -8.57 -4.57
CA ASN A 71 -0.93 -8.74 -5.89
C ASN A 71 0.01 -8.14 -6.95
N VAL A 72 0.59 -9.00 -7.79
CA VAL A 72 1.46 -8.57 -8.90
C VAL A 72 0.60 -8.39 -10.14
N ASN A 73 0.54 -7.15 -10.64
CA ASN A 73 -0.32 -6.79 -11.77
C ASN A 73 0.51 -6.45 -13.01
N ASN A 74 0.03 -6.87 -14.18
CA ASN A 74 0.60 -6.44 -15.45
C ASN A 74 0.15 -5.01 -15.76
N VAL A 75 1.11 -4.20 -16.17
CA VAL A 75 0.92 -2.87 -16.76
C VAL A 75 1.56 -2.94 -18.14
N SER A 76 0.83 -2.56 -19.17
CA SER A 76 1.31 -2.54 -20.56
C SER A 76 2.19 -1.32 -20.83
N ASP A 77 2.97 -1.37 -21.90
CA ASP A 77 3.79 -0.23 -22.31
C ASP A 77 2.91 0.95 -22.72
N GLU A 78 1.76 0.69 -23.35
CA GLU A 78 0.76 1.71 -23.67
C GLU A 78 0.23 2.42 -22.42
N GLU A 79 -0.06 1.65 -21.36
CA GLU A 79 -0.47 2.17 -20.05
C GLU A 79 0.61 3.06 -19.41
N ILE A 80 1.89 2.79 -19.64
CA ILE A 80 3.02 3.62 -19.17
C ILE A 80 3.15 4.88 -20.04
N GLN A 81 3.04 4.74 -21.35
CA GLN A 81 3.12 5.87 -22.29
C GLN A 81 2.01 6.90 -22.04
N LEU A 82 0.82 6.46 -21.66
CA LEU A 82 -0.25 7.39 -21.25
C LEU A 82 0.17 8.26 -20.06
N VAL A 83 0.81 7.68 -19.04
CA VAL A 83 1.32 8.44 -17.88
C VAL A 83 2.43 9.40 -18.32
N LYS A 84 3.34 8.97 -19.19
CA LYS A 84 4.40 9.84 -19.74
C LYS A 84 3.82 11.03 -20.49
N ASN A 85 2.85 10.79 -21.37
CA ASN A 85 2.18 11.84 -22.13
C ASN A 85 1.47 12.83 -21.21
N ASP A 86 0.77 12.34 -20.17
CA ASP A 86 0.12 13.19 -19.18
C ASP A 86 1.14 14.07 -18.43
N ILE A 87 2.32 13.54 -18.09
CA ILE A 87 3.42 14.30 -17.47
C ILE A 87 4.01 15.33 -18.43
N SER A 88 4.28 14.96 -19.68
CA SER A 88 4.87 15.85 -20.70
C SER A 88 3.96 17.02 -21.05
N ASN A 89 2.63 16.77 -21.09
CA ASN A 89 1.63 17.81 -21.32
C ASN A 89 1.62 18.89 -20.22
N LEU A 90 2.25 18.62 -19.06
CA LEU A 90 2.39 19.57 -17.96
C LEU A 90 3.70 20.35 -17.99
N GLY A 91 4.44 20.29 -19.10
CA GLY A 91 5.65 21.07 -19.33
C GLY A 91 6.87 20.53 -18.58
N ILE A 92 6.84 19.28 -18.11
CA ILE A 92 8.03 18.61 -17.61
C ILE A 92 8.89 18.17 -18.81
N ASN A 93 10.14 18.63 -18.84
CA ASN A 93 11.16 18.13 -19.76
C ASN A 93 11.36 16.61 -19.55
N GLU A 94 11.46 15.85 -20.65
CA GLU A 94 11.63 14.37 -20.65
C GLU A 94 12.74 13.87 -19.69
N ASN A 95 13.80 14.66 -19.49
CA ASN A 95 14.90 14.37 -18.56
C ASN A 95 14.52 14.33 -17.07
N ARG A 96 13.28 14.67 -16.72
CA ARG A 96 12.73 14.62 -15.36
C ARG A 96 11.66 13.53 -15.18
N HIS A 97 11.42 12.70 -16.19
CA HIS A 97 10.54 11.54 -16.04
C HIS A 97 11.19 10.51 -15.11
N ALA A 98 10.39 9.94 -14.22
CA ALA A 98 10.77 8.70 -13.54
C ALA A 98 10.92 7.55 -14.55
N GLN A 99 11.60 6.47 -14.14
CA GLN A 99 11.85 5.34 -15.03
C GLN A 99 10.55 4.57 -15.31
N ASP A 100 10.52 3.79 -16.39
CA ASP A 100 9.33 3.01 -16.78
C ASP A 100 8.82 2.09 -15.67
N PRO A 101 9.67 1.38 -14.91
CA PRO A 101 9.24 0.63 -13.73
C PRO A 101 8.53 1.51 -12.69
N ASP A 102 9.03 2.72 -12.42
CA ASP A 102 8.39 3.66 -11.50
C ASP A 102 7.04 4.16 -12.02
N LEU A 103 6.98 4.53 -13.31
CA LEU A 103 5.75 5.01 -13.95
C LEU A 103 4.70 3.90 -14.06
N SER A 104 5.12 2.63 -14.11
CA SER A 104 4.20 1.50 -14.03
C SER A 104 3.45 1.45 -12.70
N LEU A 105 4.02 1.96 -11.60
CA LEU A 105 3.33 2.06 -10.30
C LEU A 105 2.23 3.13 -10.33
N VAL A 106 2.49 4.24 -11.01
CA VAL A 106 1.50 5.31 -11.22
C VAL A 106 0.36 4.82 -12.12
N SER A 107 0.68 4.06 -13.17
CA SER A 107 -0.35 3.47 -14.02
C SER A 107 -1.17 2.40 -13.28
N LEU A 108 -0.50 1.59 -12.46
CA LEU A 108 -1.16 0.62 -11.60
C LEU A 108 -2.11 1.29 -10.59
N SER A 109 -1.74 2.46 -10.04
CA SER A 109 -2.61 3.20 -9.12
C SER A 109 -3.92 3.61 -9.79
N ARG A 110 -3.87 4.10 -11.04
CA ARG A 110 -5.06 4.38 -11.86
C ARG A 110 -5.93 3.13 -12.04
N LYS A 111 -5.30 1.99 -12.32
CA LYS A 111 -5.96 0.71 -12.62
C LYS A 111 -6.71 0.13 -11.42
N ILE A 112 -6.14 0.18 -10.22
CA ILE A 112 -6.75 -0.41 -9.02
C ILE A 112 -7.72 0.55 -8.31
N ARG A 113 -7.74 1.82 -8.72
CA ARG A 113 -8.55 2.85 -8.11
C ARG A 113 -10.04 2.58 -8.32
N ASN A 114 -10.80 2.80 -7.25
CA ASN A 114 -12.25 2.92 -7.30
C ASN A 114 -12.70 3.89 -6.20
N PRO A 115 -13.96 4.38 -6.20
CA PRO A 115 -14.44 5.37 -5.23
C PRO A 115 -14.35 4.98 -3.75
N LYS A 116 -14.11 3.70 -3.44
CA LYS A 116 -13.99 3.19 -2.07
C LYS A 116 -12.55 2.82 -1.70
N THR A 117 -11.58 3.02 -2.60
CA THR A 117 -10.20 2.62 -2.38
C THR A 117 -9.32 3.85 -2.27
N LYS A 118 -8.65 4.00 -1.12
CA LYS A 118 -7.55 4.94 -0.97
C LYS A 118 -6.27 4.25 -1.42
N VAL A 119 -5.60 4.82 -2.41
CA VAL A 119 -4.38 4.26 -2.98
C VAL A 119 -3.19 5.08 -2.49
N CYS A 120 -2.15 4.41 -2.00
CA CYS A 120 -0.88 5.04 -1.65
C CYS A 120 0.27 4.32 -2.35
N ILE A 121 1.13 5.07 -3.03
CA ILE A 121 2.43 4.57 -3.49
C ILE A 121 3.42 4.69 -2.32
N VAL A 122 4.16 3.63 -2.06
CA VAL A 122 5.17 3.58 -1.00
C VAL A 122 6.55 3.48 -1.66
N SER A 123 7.26 4.61 -1.71
CA SER A 123 8.60 4.71 -2.28
C SER A 123 9.37 5.89 -1.67
N ASP A 124 10.70 5.78 -1.61
CA ASP A 124 11.60 6.85 -1.20
C ASP A 124 12.15 7.66 -2.40
N ASP A 125 11.65 7.41 -3.63
CA ASP A 125 11.97 8.19 -4.82
C ASP A 125 11.25 9.53 -4.81
N PHE A 126 12.07 10.58 -4.64
CA PHE A 126 11.58 11.95 -4.55
C PHE A 126 11.12 12.49 -5.92
N LYS A 127 11.78 12.09 -7.02
CA LYS A 127 11.39 12.51 -8.37
C LYS A 127 10.04 11.91 -8.74
N LEU A 128 9.81 10.64 -8.42
CA LEU A 128 8.51 10.00 -8.61
C LEU A 128 7.43 10.71 -7.80
N SER A 129 7.70 11.08 -6.53
CA SER A 129 6.76 11.84 -5.72
C SER A 129 6.40 13.19 -6.35
N ASP A 130 7.37 13.90 -6.94
CA ASP A 130 7.12 15.17 -7.61
C ASP A 130 6.30 15.00 -8.90
N ASN A 131 6.57 13.95 -9.68
CA ASN A 131 5.75 13.61 -10.85
C ASN A 131 4.30 13.31 -10.46
N VAL A 132 4.08 12.55 -9.38
CA VAL A 132 2.74 12.24 -8.86
C VAL A 132 2.01 13.50 -8.41
N LYS A 133 2.65 14.38 -7.64
CA LYS A 133 2.04 15.66 -7.20
C LYS A 133 1.60 16.52 -8.39
N LEU A 134 2.40 16.55 -9.46
CA LEU A 134 2.03 17.29 -10.67
C LEU A 134 0.82 16.64 -11.37
N LEU A 135 0.78 15.32 -11.47
CA LEU A 135 -0.36 14.58 -12.01
C LEU A 135 -1.62 14.72 -11.15
N GLU A 136 -1.50 15.01 -9.85
CA GLU A 136 -2.66 15.37 -9.03
C GLU A 136 -3.16 16.79 -9.33
N SER A 137 -2.25 17.73 -9.62
CA SER A 137 -2.60 19.14 -9.88
C SER A 137 -3.53 19.36 -11.08
N ILE A 138 -3.57 18.43 -12.03
CA ILE A 138 -4.49 18.49 -13.18
C ILE A 138 -5.96 18.25 -12.80
N GLY A 139 -6.26 17.99 -11.53
CA GLY A 139 -7.63 17.81 -11.03
C GLY A 139 -8.33 16.56 -11.57
N SER A 140 -7.61 15.71 -12.30
CA SER A 140 -8.13 14.44 -12.77
C SER A 140 -8.27 13.51 -11.58
N ARG A 141 -9.52 13.09 -11.31
CA ARG A 141 -9.83 12.00 -10.38
C ARG A 141 -9.21 10.66 -10.77
N SER A 142 -8.37 10.60 -11.81
CA SER A 142 -7.55 9.43 -12.11
C SER A 142 -6.28 9.38 -11.24
N TYR A 143 -5.81 10.53 -10.74
CA TYR A 143 -4.49 10.66 -10.12
C TYR A 143 -4.45 10.97 -8.63
N ASP A 144 -5.57 11.31 -7.99
CA ASP A 144 -5.66 11.45 -6.53
C ASP A 144 -5.21 10.15 -5.81
N MET A 145 -3.98 10.17 -5.31
CA MET A 145 -3.26 9.05 -4.70
C MET A 145 -2.24 9.58 -3.70
N GLU A 146 -2.13 8.93 -2.54
CA GLU A 146 -1.11 9.31 -1.58
C GLU A 146 0.26 8.79 -2.01
N PHE A 147 1.31 9.49 -1.56
CA PHE A 147 2.69 9.06 -1.75
C PHE A 147 3.43 9.15 -0.42
N TRP A 148 3.90 8.00 0.07
CA TRP A 148 4.56 7.89 1.36
C TRP A 148 5.98 7.31 1.23
N PRO A 149 6.97 7.90 1.91
CA PRO A 149 8.25 7.23 2.11
C PRO A 149 8.08 5.98 2.97
N LEU A 150 9.06 5.06 2.89
CA LEU A 150 9.02 3.81 3.65
C LEU A 150 8.84 4.04 5.15
N SER A 151 9.55 5.02 5.69
CA SER A 151 9.52 5.33 7.12
C SER A 151 8.14 5.79 7.57
N ALA A 152 7.39 6.50 6.73
CA ALA A 152 6.03 6.92 6.99
C ALA A 152 5.05 5.73 6.93
N PHE A 153 5.19 4.85 5.94
CA PHE A 153 4.40 3.62 5.88
C PHE A 153 4.64 2.70 7.09
N LEU A 154 5.89 2.51 7.50
CA LEU A 154 6.22 1.71 8.68
C LEU A 154 5.70 2.37 9.98
N LEU A 155 5.67 3.71 10.03
CA LEU A 155 5.03 4.45 11.13
C LEU A 155 3.51 4.20 11.14
N PHE A 156 2.86 4.26 9.98
CA PHE A 156 1.45 3.93 9.85
C PHE A 156 1.16 2.53 10.40
N LEU A 157 1.90 1.51 9.97
CA LEU A 157 1.72 0.13 10.48
C LEU A 157 1.91 0.05 11.99
N THR A 158 2.92 0.73 12.53
CA THR A 158 3.19 0.79 13.98
C THR A 158 2.01 1.37 14.76
N ARG A 159 1.33 2.39 14.24
CA ARG A 159 0.19 3.03 14.91
C ARG A 159 -1.14 2.30 14.66
N ALA A 160 -1.24 1.61 13.52
CA ALA A 160 -2.48 0.99 13.08
C ALA A 160 -2.72 -0.37 13.74
N THR A 161 -1.68 -1.20 13.90
CA THR A 161 -1.78 -2.50 14.56
C THR A 161 -2.04 -2.35 16.05
N LYS A 162 -2.90 -3.22 16.59
CA LYS A 162 -3.15 -3.33 18.04
C LYS A 162 -2.18 -4.31 18.71
N ARG A 163 -1.43 -5.09 17.92
CA ARG A 163 -0.56 -6.16 18.40
C ARG A 163 0.82 -5.61 18.83
N PRO A 164 1.20 -5.70 20.12
CA PRO A 164 2.46 -5.13 20.61
C PRO A 164 3.71 -5.70 19.92
N ASP A 165 3.69 -6.97 19.51
CA ASP A 165 4.80 -7.60 18.81
C ASP A 165 5.02 -7.00 17.40
N LEU A 166 3.93 -6.75 16.66
CA LEU A 166 3.97 -6.07 15.37
C LEU A 166 4.33 -4.59 15.51
N GLN A 167 3.79 -3.89 16.51
CA GLN A 167 4.15 -2.50 16.81
C GLN A 167 5.66 -2.36 17.02
N ASN A 168 6.25 -3.21 17.88
CA ASN A 168 7.68 -3.21 18.13
C ASN A 168 8.48 -3.57 16.88
N TYR A 169 8.02 -4.54 16.08
CA TYR A 169 8.66 -4.93 14.84
C TYR A 169 8.74 -3.78 13.83
N PHE A 170 7.61 -3.13 13.56
CA PHE A 170 7.55 -2.03 12.58
C PHE A 170 8.23 -0.77 13.09
N LYS A 171 8.18 -0.49 14.41
CA LYS A 171 8.97 0.58 15.02
C LYS A 171 10.46 0.36 14.81
N ASN A 172 10.98 -0.82 15.14
CA ASN A 172 12.39 -1.14 14.96
C ASN A 172 12.82 -1.09 13.48
N SER A 173 11.96 -1.56 12.57
CA SER A 173 12.22 -1.50 11.13
C SER A 173 12.23 -0.06 10.63
N ARG A 174 11.27 0.77 11.08
CA ARG A 174 11.21 2.21 10.78
C ARG A 174 12.48 2.91 11.22
N ASP A 175 12.91 2.70 12.46
CA ASP A 175 14.06 3.40 13.03
C ASP A 175 15.35 3.02 12.27
N LYS A 176 15.51 1.75 11.91
CA LYS A 176 16.63 1.29 11.06
C LYS A 176 16.59 1.86 9.66
N THR A 177 15.40 1.87 9.02
CA THR A 177 15.22 2.45 7.68
C THR A 177 15.56 3.94 7.69
N LEU A 178 15.04 4.70 8.65
CA LEU A 178 15.30 6.12 8.77
C LEU A 178 16.79 6.38 9.00
N LYS A 179 17.43 5.63 9.91
CA LYS A 179 18.88 5.73 10.14
C LYS A 179 19.68 5.47 8.87
N ASN A 180 19.38 4.38 8.15
CA ASN A 180 20.04 4.04 6.89
C ASN A 180 19.90 5.17 5.87
N ARG A 181 18.68 5.69 5.69
CA ARG A 181 18.38 6.75 4.73
C ARG A 181 19.09 8.05 5.08
N LEU A 182 19.05 8.47 6.34
CA LEU A 182 19.74 9.67 6.82
C LEU A 182 21.25 9.54 6.65
N SER A 183 21.84 8.39 7.00
CA SER A 183 23.27 8.14 6.79
C SER A 183 23.66 8.23 5.31
N TYR A 184 22.84 7.67 4.41
CA TYR A 184 23.06 7.79 2.97
C TYR A 184 22.97 9.25 2.49
N MET A 185 21.95 9.99 2.94
CA MET A 185 21.76 11.39 2.57
C MET A 185 22.90 12.28 3.08
N LEU A 186 23.32 12.12 4.33
CA LEU A 186 24.45 12.87 4.89
C LEU A 186 25.75 12.59 4.13
N LYS A 187 26.00 11.32 3.76
CA LYS A 187 27.15 10.96 2.92
C LYS A 187 27.08 11.68 1.56
N LYS A 188 25.93 11.63 0.88
CA LYS A 188 25.74 12.28 -0.43
C LYS A 188 25.75 13.81 -0.37
N HIS A 189 25.33 14.41 0.74
CA HIS A 189 25.44 15.85 0.97
C HIS A 189 26.90 16.30 0.99
N SER A 190 27.76 15.52 1.68
CA SER A 190 29.20 15.80 1.73
C SER A 190 29.87 15.75 0.36
N GLU A 191 29.24 15.05 -0.60
CA GLU A 191 29.68 14.95 -2.00
C GLU A 191 29.09 16.06 -2.92
N LYS A 192 28.31 17.03 -2.40
CA LYS A 192 27.59 18.09 -3.15
C LYS A 192 26.65 17.59 -4.26
N GLN A 193 26.20 16.33 -4.19
CA GLN A 193 25.41 15.70 -5.25
C GLN A 193 23.90 15.87 -5.11
N TYR A 194 23.41 16.48 -4.02
CA TYR A 194 21.97 16.46 -3.72
C TYR A 194 21.53 17.58 -2.78
N ASP A 195 20.36 18.17 -3.06
CA ASP A 195 19.65 19.03 -2.11
C ASP A 195 18.98 18.17 -1.04
N VAL A 196 19.73 17.93 0.03
CA VAL A 196 19.33 17.08 1.14
C VAL A 196 18.23 17.74 1.99
N GLN A 197 18.13 19.06 2.01
CA GLN A 197 17.17 19.77 2.86
C GLN A 197 15.74 19.50 2.42
N ASN A 198 15.45 19.63 1.13
CA ASN A 198 14.10 19.39 0.60
C ASN A 198 13.61 17.97 0.85
N LYS A 199 14.50 16.97 0.71
CA LYS A 199 14.16 15.58 0.99
C LYS A 199 13.97 15.29 2.48
N LEU A 200 14.77 15.91 3.36
CA LEU A 200 14.57 15.80 4.80
C LEU A 200 13.24 16.39 5.23
N MET A 201 12.92 17.59 4.73
CA MET A 201 11.64 18.25 5.00
C MET A 201 10.48 17.34 4.57
N TRP A 202 10.53 16.81 3.35
CA TRP A 202 9.51 15.89 2.84
C TRP A 202 9.34 14.63 3.71
N LEU A 203 10.43 14.02 4.20
CA LEU A 203 10.35 12.88 5.12
C LEU A 203 9.64 13.25 6.44
N ILE A 204 9.90 14.45 6.97
CA ILE A 204 9.29 14.95 8.20
C ILE A 204 7.80 15.25 7.99
N GLU A 205 7.45 15.99 6.94
CA GLU A 205 6.07 16.32 6.59
C GLU A 205 5.21 15.05 6.42
N LYS A 206 5.75 14.04 5.73
CA LYS A 206 5.02 12.76 5.56
C LYS A 206 4.90 11.98 6.86
N ALA A 207 5.89 12.04 7.74
CA ALA A 207 5.74 11.46 9.08
C ALA A 207 4.62 12.19 9.85
N ILE A 208 4.62 13.53 9.84
CA ILE A 208 3.60 14.35 10.51
C ILE A 208 2.20 14.05 9.97
N SER A 209 2.00 14.06 8.64
CA SER A 209 0.69 13.77 8.03
C SER A 209 0.16 12.38 8.41
N VAL A 210 1.01 11.35 8.42
CA VAL A 210 0.61 10.00 8.91
C VAL A 210 0.18 10.03 10.39
N THR A 211 0.71 10.95 11.19
CA THR A 211 0.34 11.09 12.60
C THR A 211 -0.87 11.98 12.87
N GLU A 212 -1.07 13.03 12.06
CA GLU A 212 -2.12 14.03 12.23
C GLU A 212 -3.41 13.64 11.52
N ASP A 213 -3.33 13.20 10.26
CA ASP A 213 -4.51 13.09 9.42
C ASP A 213 -5.35 11.83 9.69
N GLY A 214 -4.78 10.77 10.27
CA GLY A 214 -5.44 9.46 10.21
C GLY A 214 -5.93 9.15 8.78
N SER A 215 -5.19 9.65 7.77
CA SER A 215 -5.59 9.74 6.35
C SER A 215 -6.01 8.38 5.80
N PHE A 216 -5.45 7.32 6.38
CA PHE A 216 -5.96 5.96 6.35
C PHE A 216 -6.80 5.72 7.61
N ASN A 217 -8.12 5.89 7.46
CA ASN A 217 -9.07 6.01 8.56
C ASN A 217 -9.00 4.83 9.55
N LEU A 218 -8.23 4.96 10.63
CA LEU A 218 -8.10 3.97 11.70
C LEU A 218 -9.42 3.76 12.47
N THR A 219 -10.38 4.67 12.32
CA THR A 219 -11.70 4.59 12.95
C THR A 219 -12.59 3.49 12.35
N GLY A 220 -12.38 3.11 11.08
CA GLY A 220 -13.08 1.98 10.45
C GLY A 220 -12.63 0.60 10.92
N LEU A 221 -11.48 0.52 11.60
CA LEU A 221 -10.93 -0.71 12.18
C LEU A 221 -11.42 -0.98 13.61
N LYS A 222 -12.20 -0.06 14.20
CA LYS A 222 -12.77 -0.21 15.54
C LYS A 222 -14.05 -1.07 15.60
N GLN A 223 -14.57 -1.58 14.48
CA GLN A 223 -15.88 -2.27 14.44
C GLN A 223 -15.84 -3.77 14.10
N ALA A 224 -14.67 -4.40 14.02
CA ALA A 224 -14.59 -5.86 13.85
C ALA A 224 -14.64 -6.66 15.16
N GLU A 225 -14.66 -6.00 16.32
CA GLU A 225 -14.81 -6.65 17.63
C GLU A 225 -16.19 -6.33 18.22
N ILE A 226 -17.02 -7.38 18.27
CA ILE A 226 -18.26 -7.64 19.04
C ILE A 226 -19.32 -8.23 18.10
N VAL A 227 -19.09 -9.43 17.56
CA VAL A 227 -20.13 -10.46 17.39
C VAL A 227 -19.47 -11.84 17.52
N LYS A 228 -19.11 -12.22 18.74
CA LYS A 228 -19.07 -13.63 19.14
C LYS A 228 -19.52 -13.74 20.59
N LYS A 229 -20.79 -14.09 20.78
CA LYS A 229 -21.19 -15.25 21.59
C LYS A 229 -22.69 -15.49 21.46
N ASP A 230 -23.02 -16.77 21.51
CA ASP A 230 -24.34 -17.36 21.71
C ASP A 230 -25.25 -17.47 20.49
N LYS A 231 -25.08 -18.59 19.76
CA LYS A 231 -26.10 -19.64 19.76
C LYS A 231 -25.55 -20.95 19.22
N ILE A 232 -25.59 -21.95 20.09
CA ILE A 232 -25.49 -23.37 19.81
C ILE A 232 -26.63 -23.71 18.84
N ILE A 233 -26.32 -24.33 17.70
CA ILE A 233 -27.32 -24.96 16.84
C ILE A 233 -27.08 -26.47 16.91
N THR A 234 -27.98 -27.15 17.61
CA THR A 234 -28.22 -28.59 17.51
C THR A 234 -28.77 -28.93 16.10
N PRO A 235 -28.44 -30.11 15.54
CA PRO A 235 -28.98 -30.52 14.25
C PRO A 235 -30.45 -30.95 14.42
N LEU A 236 -31.36 -30.27 13.72
CA LEU A 236 -32.75 -30.71 13.63
C LEU A 236 -32.88 -31.81 12.57
N THR A 237 -33.44 -32.91 13.05
CA THR A 237 -33.84 -34.16 12.42
C THR A 237 -34.82 -34.00 11.27
N VAL A 238 -34.69 -34.91 10.31
CA VAL A 238 -35.67 -35.25 9.26
C VAL A 238 -36.91 -35.91 9.90
N ASN A 239 -38.12 -35.51 9.49
CA ASN A 239 -39.23 -36.44 9.26
C ASN A 239 -40.42 -35.81 8.51
N GLU A 240 -40.64 -36.36 7.32
CA GLU A 240 -41.88 -36.87 6.69
C GLU A 240 -43.29 -36.46 7.17
N ASN A 241 -44.14 -36.20 6.15
CA ASN A 241 -45.59 -36.50 6.03
C ASN A 241 -46.57 -35.64 6.88
N CYS A 242 -47.78 -35.26 6.46
CA CYS A 242 -48.63 -35.52 5.30
C CYS A 242 -49.85 -34.57 5.38
N VAL A 243 -50.40 -34.14 4.21
CA VAL A 243 -51.83 -33.99 3.83
C VAL A 243 -52.68 -32.98 4.65
N GLU A 244 -53.39 -32.00 4.06
CA GLU A 244 -54.69 -32.16 3.38
C GLU A 244 -55.01 -31.06 2.35
N VAL A 245 -55.95 -31.45 1.50
CA VAL A 245 -56.47 -30.92 0.23
C VAL A 245 -57.46 -29.77 0.48
N ASP A 246 -57.67 -28.90 -0.51
CA ASP A 246 -59.04 -28.54 -0.93
C ASP A 246 -59.08 -28.00 -2.37
N ASP A 247 -59.93 -28.66 -3.17
CA ASP A 247 -60.38 -28.34 -4.52
C ASP A 247 -61.57 -27.35 -4.48
N ALA A 248 -61.66 -26.48 -5.49
CA ALA A 248 -62.90 -26.01 -6.15
C ALA A 248 -62.51 -24.97 -7.23
N SER A 249 -62.27 -25.35 -8.49
CA SER A 249 -63.21 -25.27 -9.64
C SER A 249 -64.26 -24.14 -9.60
N GLU A 250 -64.06 -23.11 -10.44
CA GLU A 250 -64.79 -22.85 -11.70
C GLU A 250 -64.00 -21.87 -12.59
#